data_AF-A0A2U8HIH0-F1
#
_entry.id   AF-A0A2U8HIH0-F1
#
_cell.length_a   1.000
_cell.length_b   1.000
_cell.length_c   1.000
_cell.angle_alpha   90.00
_cell.angle_beta   90.00
_cell.angle_gamma   90.00
#
_symmetry.space_group_name_H-M   'P 1'
#
loop_
_entity.id
_entity.type
_entity.pdbx_description
1 polymer ?
#
loop_
_entity_poly.entity_id
_entity_poly.type
_entity_poly.pdbx_seq_one_letter_code
_entity_poly.pdbx_strand_id
1 'polypeptide(L)'
;MRSPRGGDLLEHPLKADLLAPQQRLETVGADAELHGQSLFSLGNGGATLRRSAGLSGTLASENILHNLIDFATPPSVHAVKNEKNLRRTSSNPCHPGGPTMTILAADVVIVGSGPTGSTYARIIRRDWPEARILMVEAGPKATPEIGRHLDNLPDAARTEAQLLAQGPKRGESYAPITRDEWEARKAGKHDASLLRRPGLFFANTDTPDERAFAGFAAASVGGMGVQWTSGCPHPSKSERVPFIDAAEMEAALQLADALLGANKHPFPGCKGSEEMRRRLGEVFNPGRPKDRKVQPMPLAYTVTEEGVITHGTDHILGEMVTEPEEMFRILPETACRRVLHENGVATGVELVSMANGESWKVEAGTVVVAADSLHGPQLLYGSGIRPEALGRGINDHYLINRFFITDIEGPLTSMSWIPRVDTEDFPFSVTIHGNDPAKFPFPEEIEGTLVGMGLFVAADPRPENRIVFDEDNLDWKGLPSFSIHAPVNEVDQERIEMGKAMAEKIATTLGTLLDGFATVRIPTGNSLHYQGTMRMGESDDGTSVCDRYSRVWGFENLYVAGNGIIPTVTATNPTPFIVALASMGAQKIAETRRAVAKADA
;
A
#
# COMPACT_ATOMS: atom_id res chain seq x y z
N MET A 1 -39.51 -6.22 46.43
CA MET A 1 -39.61 -4.82 45.97
C MET A 1 -38.35 -4.08 46.39
N ARG A 2 -37.73 -3.35 45.45
CA ARG A 2 -36.56 -2.44 45.56
C ARG A 2 -35.16 -3.07 45.46
N SER A 3 -34.37 -2.47 44.58
CA SER A 3 -32.96 -2.78 44.27
C SER A 3 -32.00 -2.23 45.33
N PRO A 4 -30.72 -2.64 45.22
CA PRO A 4 -29.61 -1.69 45.30
C PRO A 4 -28.57 -1.95 44.19
N ARG A 5 -28.21 -0.91 43.42
CA ARG A 5 -27.04 0.00 43.57
C ARG A 5 -25.76 -0.59 42.99
N GLY A 6 -25.20 0.16 42.04
CA GLY A 6 -24.00 -0.17 41.30
C GLY A 6 -22.72 -0.02 42.10
N GLY A 7 -21.67 -0.64 41.55
CA GLY A 7 -20.28 -0.47 41.92
C GLY A 7 -19.47 -0.22 40.65
N ASP A 8 -18.55 0.72 40.78
CA ASP A 8 -17.73 1.38 39.78
C ASP A 8 -16.90 0.44 38.89
N LEU A 9 -16.92 0.70 37.58
CA LEU A 9 -15.85 0.31 36.67
C LEU A 9 -14.85 1.47 36.60
N LEU A 10 -13.65 1.21 37.08
CA LEU A 10 -12.48 2.08 36.99
C LEU A 10 -12.19 2.41 35.52
N GLU A 11 -12.46 3.65 35.12
CA GLU A 11 -11.96 4.23 33.88
C GLU A 11 -10.43 4.36 33.97
N HIS A 12 -9.72 3.60 33.14
CA HIS A 12 -8.30 3.78 32.89
C HIS A 12 -8.09 5.01 32.00
N PRO A 13 -7.30 6.02 32.39
CA PRO A 13 -7.01 7.17 31.54
C PRO A 13 -5.78 6.84 30.69
N LEU A 14 -5.93 6.63 29.37
CA LEU A 14 -4.81 6.63 28.40
C LEU A 14 -5.32 6.56 26.93
N LYS A 15 -6.37 7.33 26.61
CA LYS A 15 -6.75 7.63 25.21
C LYS A 15 -6.06 8.87 24.63
N ALA A 16 -5.24 9.57 25.43
CA ALA A 16 -4.74 10.91 25.10
C ALA A 16 -3.42 10.94 24.31
N ASP A 17 -2.55 9.93 24.41
CA ASP A 17 -1.19 10.03 23.86
C ASP A 17 -1.07 9.74 22.36
N LEU A 18 -2.18 9.43 21.68
CA LEU A 18 -2.26 9.32 20.21
C LEU A 18 -3.27 10.31 19.59
N LEU A 19 -3.94 11.14 20.41
CA LEU A 19 -5.08 11.97 19.99
C LEU A 19 -5.07 13.35 20.69
N ALA A 20 -4.23 14.29 20.25
CA ALA A 20 -4.48 15.76 20.13
C ALA A 20 -3.19 16.63 20.15
N PRO A 21 -3.19 17.87 19.60
CA PRO A 21 -3.91 18.33 18.40
C PRO A 21 -3.05 19.16 17.44
N GLN A 22 -3.37 19.06 16.15
CA GLN A 22 -3.17 20.14 15.18
C GLN A 22 -4.01 21.38 15.59
N GLN A 23 -3.48 22.57 15.29
CA GLN A 23 -4.07 23.92 15.37
C GLN A 23 -3.78 24.78 16.62
N ARG A 24 -2.86 25.73 16.43
CA ARG A 24 -3.06 27.15 16.82
C ARG A 24 -2.67 28.04 15.64
N LEU A 25 -3.66 28.50 14.89
CA LEU A 25 -3.59 29.76 14.15
C LEU A 25 -4.72 30.61 14.70
N GLU A 26 -4.36 31.62 15.46
CA GLU A 26 -5.30 32.57 16.05
C GLU A 26 -6.02 33.34 14.95
N THR A 27 -7.34 33.21 14.94
CA THR A 27 -8.25 34.15 14.31
C THR A 27 -8.20 35.47 15.08
N VAL A 28 -7.67 36.53 14.45
CA VAL A 28 -7.95 37.91 14.88
C VAL A 28 -8.84 38.55 13.83
N GLY A 29 -10.08 38.85 14.21
CA GLY A 29 -10.98 39.71 13.47
C GLY A 29 -11.45 40.84 14.39
N ALA A 30 -11.35 42.08 13.92
CA ALA A 30 -12.36 43.14 13.97
C ALA A 30 -11.71 44.54 13.97
N ASP A 31 -12.08 45.32 12.95
CA ASP A 31 -12.44 46.74 12.94
C ASP A 31 -11.57 47.79 13.64
N ALA A 32 -11.03 48.69 12.82
CA ALA A 32 -11.01 50.13 13.11
C ALA A 32 -10.98 50.94 11.79
N GLU A 33 -12.12 51.51 11.39
CA GLU A 33 -12.14 52.73 10.58
C GLU A 33 -11.64 53.90 11.43
N LEU A 34 -10.81 54.78 10.85
CA LEU A 34 -10.96 56.25 10.93
C LEU A 34 -9.85 56.98 10.13
N HIS A 35 -10.34 57.75 9.14
CA HIS A 35 -9.89 59.04 8.60
C HIS A 35 -8.38 59.41 8.46
N GLY A 36 -8.02 59.89 7.26
CA GLY A 36 -6.82 60.70 7.08
C GLY A 36 -6.52 61.10 5.62
N GLN A 37 -6.95 62.31 5.25
CA GLN A 37 -6.85 63.03 3.98
C GLN A 37 -5.49 63.03 3.22
N SER A 38 -5.63 63.00 1.88
CA SER A 38 -4.95 63.76 0.80
C SER A 38 -3.44 64.07 0.82
N LEU A 39 -2.78 63.94 -0.34
CA LEU A 39 -2.24 65.04 -1.18
C LEU A 39 -1.41 64.48 -2.37
N PHE A 40 -1.72 64.96 -3.61
CA PHE A 40 -0.82 65.34 -4.75
C PHE A 40 0.34 64.40 -5.18
N SER A 41 0.76 64.24 -6.45
CA SER A 41 0.46 64.84 -7.75
C SER A 41 1.43 64.25 -8.81
N LEU A 42 0.92 64.06 -10.04
CA LEU A 42 1.54 64.21 -11.39
C LEU A 42 2.92 63.59 -11.74
N GLY A 43 2.97 62.95 -12.92
CA GLY A 43 4.20 62.81 -13.70
C GLY A 43 4.16 61.82 -14.87
N ASN A 44 4.00 62.34 -16.08
CA ASN A 44 3.98 61.67 -17.40
C ASN A 44 5.18 60.77 -17.74
N GLY A 45 4.97 59.84 -18.69
CA GLY A 45 6.01 59.46 -19.67
C GLY A 45 5.88 58.04 -20.23
N GLY A 46 5.38 57.91 -21.47
CA GLY A 46 5.38 56.64 -22.20
C GLY A 46 6.72 56.33 -22.88
N ALA A 47 7.05 55.04 -23.00
CA ALA A 47 7.89 54.49 -24.06
C ALA A 47 7.75 52.96 -24.11
N THR A 48 7.38 52.45 -25.29
CA THR A 48 7.47 51.05 -25.71
C THR A 48 8.93 50.57 -25.76
N LEU A 49 9.23 49.37 -25.23
CA LEU A 49 10.23 48.44 -25.76
C LEU A 49 10.13 47.05 -25.12
N ARG A 50 10.74 46.09 -25.82
CA ARG A 50 10.47 44.64 -25.84
C ARG A 50 11.03 43.86 -24.65
N ARG A 51 10.41 42.69 -24.43
CA ARG A 51 10.92 41.42 -23.86
C ARG A 51 12.36 41.42 -23.32
N SER A 52 12.50 41.04 -22.06
CA SER A 52 13.23 39.84 -21.64
C SER A 52 13.14 39.60 -20.12
N ALA A 53 13.06 38.32 -19.76
CA ALA A 53 13.46 37.69 -18.50
C ALA A 53 12.96 38.31 -17.18
N GLY A 54 11.89 37.71 -16.64
CA GLY A 54 11.57 37.77 -15.21
C GLY A 54 11.47 36.35 -14.67
N LEU A 55 12.48 35.96 -13.89
CA LEU A 55 12.43 34.80 -13.00
C LEU A 55 11.17 34.89 -12.12
N SER A 56 10.33 33.86 -12.16
CA SER A 56 9.40 33.56 -11.06
C SER A 56 9.62 32.11 -10.69
N GLY A 57 10.11 31.89 -9.46
CA GLY A 57 10.36 30.58 -8.92
C GLY A 57 9.08 29.75 -8.84
N THR A 58 9.12 28.58 -9.46
CA THR A 58 8.25 27.45 -9.19
C THR A 58 9.12 26.38 -8.56
N LEU A 59 9.24 26.43 -7.24
CA LEU A 59 9.67 25.30 -6.41
C LEU A 59 8.44 24.91 -5.60
N ALA A 60 8.22 23.60 -5.46
CA ALA A 60 7.08 22.93 -4.79
C ALA A 60 5.86 22.58 -5.67
N SER A 61 6.08 21.79 -6.74
CA SER A 61 5.02 20.92 -7.29
C SER A 61 5.48 19.64 -8.01
N GLU A 62 6.78 19.29 -7.97
CA GLU A 62 7.32 18.33 -8.96
C GLU A 62 7.12 16.82 -8.68
N ASN A 63 6.78 16.39 -7.46
CA ASN A 63 6.91 14.96 -7.09
C ASN A 63 5.64 14.24 -6.59
N ILE A 64 4.45 14.68 -7.01
CA ILE A 64 3.20 14.11 -6.48
C ILE A 64 2.60 13.14 -7.52
N LEU A 65 2.53 11.85 -7.15
CA LEU A 65 1.81 10.73 -7.79
C LEU A 65 2.53 10.00 -8.95
N HIS A 66 3.49 9.13 -8.61
CA HIS A 66 4.15 8.23 -9.57
C HIS A 66 3.50 6.83 -9.70
N ASN A 67 2.71 6.35 -8.73
CA ASN A 67 2.53 4.89 -8.61
C ASN A 67 1.15 4.30 -8.98
N LEU A 68 0.16 5.11 -9.39
CA LEU A 68 -1.15 4.53 -9.79
C LEU A 68 -1.07 3.86 -11.16
N ILE A 69 -0.26 4.41 -12.06
CA ILE A 69 0.10 3.84 -13.36
C ILE A 69 1.41 4.55 -13.76
N ASP A 70 2.58 3.99 -13.41
CA ASP A 70 3.83 4.66 -13.81
C ASP A 70 4.00 4.51 -15.33
N PHE A 71 3.84 5.63 -16.02
CA PHE A 71 4.09 5.82 -17.44
C PHE A 71 5.53 6.22 -17.72
N ALA A 72 6.38 6.33 -16.69
CA ALA A 72 7.73 6.79 -16.84
C ALA A 72 8.63 5.74 -17.50
N THR A 73 9.12 6.07 -18.68
CA THR A 73 10.37 5.53 -19.22
C THR A 73 11.50 5.85 -18.23
N PRO A 74 12.33 4.87 -17.81
CA PRO A 74 13.57 5.22 -17.12
C PRO A 74 14.40 6.13 -18.05
N PRO A 75 15.13 7.13 -17.52
CA PRO A 75 15.99 7.97 -18.34
C PRO A 75 16.94 7.09 -19.15
N SER A 76 17.05 7.39 -20.44
CA SER A 76 17.92 6.68 -21.37
C SER A 76 19.36 6.74 -20.87
N VAL A 77 19.87 5.64 -20.33
CA VAL A 77 21.31 5.48 -20.15
C VAL A 77 21.90 5.29 -21.53
N HIS A 78 22.56 6.32 -22.06
CA HIS A 78 23.44 6.14 -23.21
C HIS A 78 24.46 5.05 -22.85
N ALA A 79 24.36 3.91 -23.54
CA ALA A 79 25.33 2.83 -23.45
C ALA A 79 26.71 3.36 -23.87
N VAL A 80 27.53 3.75 -22.90
CA VAL A 80 28.95 4.00 -23.12
C VAL A 80 29.60 2.65 -23.33
N LYS A 81 29.78 2.24 -24.58
CA LYS A 81 30.74 1.22 -24.95
C LYS A 81 32.13 1.74 -24.61
N ASN A 82 32.66 1.34 -23.45
CA ASN A 82 34.10 1.41 -23.18
C ASN A 82 34.59 0.02 -22.77
N GLU A 83 34.97 -0.76 -23.78
CA GLU A 83 36.00 -1.79 -23.60
C GLU A 83 37.32 -1.09 -23.31
N LYS A 84 37.83 -1.22 -22.07
CA LYS A 84 39.24 -1.49 -21.77
C LYS A 84 39.49 -1.51 -20.26
N ASN A 85 39.90 -2.68 -19.78
CA ASN A 85 40.83 -2.92 -18.68
C ASN A 85 40.81 -1.92 -17.50
N LEU A 86 39.98 -2.21 -16.50
CA LEU A 86 40.21 -1.72 -15.14
C LEU A 86 40.51 -2.91 -14.23
N ARG A 87 41.78 -2.94 -13.81
CA ARG A 87 42.32 -3.85 -12.81
C ARG A 87 41.50 -3.74 -11.53
N ARG A 88 41.15 -4.88 -10.96
CA ARG A 88 40.63 -5.03 -9.59
C ARG A 88 41.52 -4.25 -8.62
N THR A 89 40.98 -3.21 -8.02
CA THR A 89 41.44 -2.68 -6.73
C THR A 89 40.22 -2.63 -5.83
N SER A 90 40.13 -3.66 -4.99
CA SER A 90 39.21 -3.78 -3.88
C SER A 90 39.54 -2.73 -2.82
N SER A 91 38.57 -1.87 -2.51
CA SER A 91 38.49 -1.20 -1.21
C SER A 91 37.03 -0.79 -0.97
N ASN A 92 36.23 -1.74 -0.49
CA ASN A 92 34.99 -1.47 0.23
C ASN A 92 35.36 -0.88 1.60
N PRO A 93 34.79 0.24 2.04
CA PRO A 93 34.80 0.61 3.45
C PRO A 93 33.35 0.62 3.95
N CYS A 94 32.88 -0.53 4.44
CA CYS A 94 31.97 -0.68 5.59
C CYS A 94 31.62 -2.16 5.79
N HIS A 95 32.61 -2.93 6.24
CA HIS A 95 32.36 -4.08 7.11
C HIS A 95 32.85 -3.69 8.50
N PRO A 96 32.02 -3.72 9.54
CA PRO A 96 32.49 -4.12 10.84
C PRO A 96 32.45 -5.65 10.88
N GLY A 97 33.62 -6.26 10.66
CA GLY A 97 33.84 -7.67 10.97
C GLY A 97 33.79 -7.86 12.49
N GLY A 98 32.66 -8.35 12.98
CA GLY A 98 32.50 -9.02 14.27
C GLY A 98 31.55 -10.20 14.05
N PRO A 99 31.58 -11.26 14.89
CA PRO A 99 30.59 -12.31 14.79
C PRO A 99 29.21 -11.66 14.94
N THR A 100 28.41 -11.70 13.89
CA THR A 100 27.01 -11.30 13.96
C THR A 100 26.40 -12.24 14.98
N MET A 101 26.09 -11.75 16.19
CA MET A 101 25.49 -12.57 17.23
C MET A 101 24.22 -13.19 16.63
N THR A 102 24.26 -14.51 16.40
CA THR A 102 23.11 -15.26 15.92
C THR A 102 22.05 -15.13 16.98
N ILE A 103 20.95 -14.44 16.67
CA ILE A 103 19.81 -14.37 17.58
C ILE A 103 19.22 -15.78 17.63
N LEU A 104 19.25 -16.40 18.81
CA LEU A 104 18.76 -17.76 18.99
C LEU A 104 17.32 -17.79 19.49
N ALA A 105 16.81 -16.71 20.07
CA ALA A 105 15.45 -16.63 20.60
C ALA A 105 14.89 -15.21 20.56
N ALA A 106 13.58 -15.10 20.33
CA ALA A 106 12.80 -13.87 20.45
C ALA A 106 11.43 -14.17 21.09
N ASP A 107 10.80 -13.16 21.68
CA ASP A 107 9.46 -13.33 22.23
C ASP A 107 8.41 -13.36 21.11
N VAL A 108 8.66 -12.57 20.07
CA VAL A 108 7.86 -12.53 18.83
C VAL A 108 8.79 -12.51 17.62
N VAL A 109 8.55 -13.40 16.67
CA VAL A 109 9.13 -13.32 15.32
C VAL A 109 8.05 -12.87 14.34
N ILE A 110 8.36 -11.84 13.54
CA ILE A 110 7.51 -11.33 12.47
C ILE A 110 8.21 -11.56 11.13
N VAL A 111 7.58 -12.34 10.26
CA VAL A 111 8.08 -12.61 8.91
C VAL A 111 7.43 -11.65 7.92
N GLY A 112 8.22 -10.76 7.34
CA GLY A 112 7.77 -9.71 6.43
C GLY A 112 7.69 -8.35 7.14
N SER A 113 8.27 -7.34 6.49
CA SER A 113 8.43 -5.99 7.07
C SER A 113 7.50 -4.94 6.47
N GLY A 114 6.49 -5.36 5.70
CA GLY A 114 5.47 -4.47 5.14
C GLY A 114 4.52 -3.87 6.18
N PRO A 115 3.52 -3.07 5.76
CA PRO A 115 2.65 -2.31 6.66
C PRO A 115 2.01 -3.13 7.78
N THR A 116 1.57 -4.36 7.51
CA THR A 116 1.00 -5.24 8.54
C THR A 116 2.05 -5.76 9.52
N GLY A 117 3.22 -6.19 9.03
CA GLY A 117 4.34 -6.60 9.90
C GLY A 117 4.81 -5.46 10.82
N SER A 118 4.96 -4.25 10.25
CA SER A 118 5.25 -3.04 11.02
C SER A 118 4.17 -2.71 12.05
N THR A 119 2.90 -2.93 11.71
CA THR A 119 1.77 -2.72 12.63
C THR A 119 1.82 -3.70 13.80
N TYR A 120 2.08 -4.99 13.55
CA TYR A 120 2.27 -5.98 14.61
C TYR A 120 3.41 -5.59 15.54
N ALA A 121 4.57 -5.22 14.99
CA ALA A 121 5.69 -4.74 15.79
C ALA A 121 5.30 -3.53 16.65
N ARG A 122 4.72 -2.50 16.02
CA ARG A 122 4.34 -1.24 16.68
C ARG A 122 3.41 -1.45 17.85
N ILE A 123 2.36 -2.23 17.63
CA ILE A 123 1.29 -2.41 18.61
C ILE A 123 1.70 -3.38 19.71
N ILE A 124 2.39 -4.48 19.39
CA ILE A 124 2.93 -5.38 20.43
C ILE A 124 3.89 -4.62 21.33
N ARG A 125 4.81 -3.82 20.78
CA ARG A 125 5.77 -3.06 21.57
C ARG A 125 5.12 -1.99 22.46
N ARG A 126 4.02 -1.38 22.00
CA ARG A 126 3.23 -0.43 22.79
C ARG A 126 2.55 -1.12 23.97
N ASP A 127 1.92 -2.27 23.73
CA ASP A 127 1.02 -2.91 24.70
C ASP A 127 1.72 -3.97 25.58
N TRP A 128 2.88 -4.47 25.13
CA TRP A 128 3.83 -5.32 25.85
C TRP A 128 5.26 -4.76 25.68
N PRO A 129 5.64 -3.74 26.47
CA PRO A 129 6.91 -3.04 26.31
C PRO A 129 8.18 -3.88 26.49
N GLU A 130 8.08 -5.00 27.20
CA GLU A 130 9.20 -5.89 27.47
C GLU A 130 9.44 -6.90 26.33
N ALA A 131 8.57 -6.94 25.33
CA ALA A 131 8.69 -7.89 24.22
C ALA A 131 9.96 -7.67 23.40
N ARG A 132 10.76 -8.73 23.22
CA ARG A 132 11.85 -8.77 22.24
C ARG A 132 11.30 -9.23 20.90
N ILE A 133 11.33 -8.34 19.92
CA ILE A 133 10.71 -8.53 18.61
C ILE A 133 11.81 -8.65 17.55
N LEU A 134 11.84 -9.79 16.88
CA LEU A 134 12.64 -10.01 15.69
C LEU A 134 11.75 -9.92 14.45
N MET A 135 12.05 -8.98 13.55
CA MET A 135 11.43 -8.92 12.23
C MET A 135 12.43 -9.38 11.17
N VAL A 136 11.99 -10.16 10.20
CA VAL A 136 12.84 -10.64 9.11
C VAL A 136 12.26 -10.25 7.75
N GLU A 137 13.13 -9.90 6.82
CA GLU A 137 12.76 -9.48 5.46
C GLU A 137 13.71 -10.14 4.46
N ALA A 138 13.16 -10.84 3.46
CA ALA A 138 13.96 -11.50 2.43
C ALA A 138 14.66 -10.47 1.52
N GLY A 139 14.05 -9.29 1.34
CA GLY A 139 14.62 -8.17 0.62
C GLY A 139 15.72 -7.40 1.36
N PRO A 140 16.51 -6.59 0.64
CA PRO A 140 17.51 -5.74 1.25
C PRO A 140 16.90 -4.49 1.87
N LYS A 141 17.70 -3.74 2.62
CA LYS A 141 17.35 -2.35 2.96
C LYS A 141 17.56 -1.48 1.70
N ALA A 142 16.47 -1.15 1.00
CA ALA A 142 16.51 -0.40 -0.26
C ALA A 142 16.72 1.12 -0.06
N THR A 143 16.48 1.63 1.14
CA THR A 143 16.57 3.06 1.49
C THR A 143 17.61 3.30 2.59
N PRO A 144 18.19 4.52 2.69
CA PRO A 144 19.11 4.84 3.79
C PRO A 144 18.45 4.68 5.16
N GLU A 145 17.29 5.30 5.35
CA GLU A 145 16.45 5.15 6.53
C GLU A 145 15.51 3.94 6.39
N ILE A 146 15.33 3.17 7.47
CA ILE A 146 14.50 1.96 7.48
C ILE A 146 13.06 2.30 7.13
N GLY A 147 12.53 1.66 6.09
CA GLY A 147 11.10 1.73 5.76
C GLY A 147 10.61 3.06 5.19
N ARG A 148 11.52 3.97 4.83
CA ARG A 148 11.19 5.27 4.21
C ARG A 148 10.61 5.07 2.82
N HIS A 149 9.60 5.87 2.48
CA HIS A 149 9.01 5.85 1.15
C HIS A 149 9.97 6.31 0.05
N LEU A 150 9.98 5.63 -1.09
CA LEU A 150 10.88 5.89 -2.22
C LEU A 150 10.60 7.24 -2.89
N ASP A 151 9.35 7.72 -2.83
CA ASP A 151 8.99 9.06 -3.36
C ASP A 151 9.66 10.21 -2.59
N ASN A 152 10.18 9.95 -1.38
CA ASN A 152 10.94 10.93 -0.62
C ASN A 152 12.43 10.97 -1.01
N LEU A 153 12.86 10.14 -1.96
CA LEU A 153 14.22 10.10 -2.47
C LEU A 153 14.34 10.90 -3.78
N PRO A 154 15.52 11.48 -4.06
CA PRO A 154 15.86 11.98 -5.40
C PRO A 154 15.76 10.87 -6.46
N ASP A 155 15.44 11.22 -7.70
CA ASP A 155 15.13 10.26 -8.78
C ASP A 155 16.18 9.16 -8.99
N ALA A 156 17.47 9.52 -8.94
CA ALA A 156 18.55 8.54 -9.08
C ALA A 156 18.55 7.51 -7.94
N ALA A 157 18.43 7.97 -6.69
CA ALA A 157 18.35 7.10 -5.52
C ALA A 157 17.05 6.30 -5.48
N ARG A 158 15.92 6.88 -5.93
CA ARG A 158 14.65 6.18 -6.10
C ARG A 158 14.79 5.01 -7.08
N THR A 159 15.42 5.26 -8.23
CA THR A 159 15.65 4.23 -9.26
C THR A 159 16.53 3.10 -8.72
N GLU A 160 17.61 3.43 -8.02
CA GLU A 160 18.48 2.42 -7.37
C GLU A 160 17.71 1.60 -6.34
N ALA A 161 16.90 2.25 -5.50
CA ALA A 161 16.07 1.58 -4.49
C ALA A 161 15.02 0.64 -5.14
N GLN A 162 14.40 1.05 -6.25
CA GLN A 162 13.50 0.19 -7.02
C GLN A 162 14.23 -1.05 -7.54
N LEU A 163 15.41 -0.89 -8.16
CA LEU A 163 16.20 -2.04 -8.64
C LEU A 163 16.56 -3.02 -7.51
N LEU A 164 16.79 -2.51 -6.29
CA LEU A 164 17.06 -3.33 -5.11
C LEU A 164 15.83 -4.11 -4.63
N ALA A 165 14.62 -3.57 -4.79
CA ALA A 165 13.37 -4.16 -4.32
C ALA A 165 12.83 -5.31 -5.21
N GLN A 166 13.46 -5.59 -6.35
CA GLN A 166 12.98 -6.56 -7.35
C GLN A 166 13.28 -8.04 -7.04
N GLY A 167 13.49 -8.43 -5.78
CA GLY A 167 13.65 -9.83 -5.37
C GLY A 167 14.69 -10.60 -6.19
N PRO A 168 14.34 -11.70 -6.89
CA PRO A 168 15.29 -12.47 -7.71
C PRO A 168 15.81 -11.70 -8.94
N LYS A 169 15.15 -10.59 -9.30
CA LYS A 169 15.50 -9.68 -10.39
C LYS A 169 16.25 -8.44 -9.90
N ARG A 170 16.87 -8.52 -8.72
CA ARG A 170 17.62 -7.43 -8.12
C ARG A 170 18.71 -6.92 -9.06
N GLY A 171 18.73 -5.61 -9.30
CA GLY A 171 19.72 -4.96 -10.17
C GLY A 171 19.43 -5.06 -11.66
N GLU A 172 18.36 -5.76 -12.08
CA GLU A 172 17.94 -5.82 -13.49
C GLU A 172 17.00 -4.63 -13.81
N SER A 173 17.37 -3.77 -14.75
CA SER A 173 16.42 -2.77 -15.28
C SER A 173 15.44 -3.41 -16.25
N TYR A 174 14.16 -3.09 -16.10
CA TYR A 174 13.18 -3.42 -17.13
C TYR A 174 13.36 -2.59 -18.39
N ALA A 175 13.13 -3.22 -19.55
CA ALA A 175 13.14 -2.51 -20.82
C ALA A 175 12.03 -1.43 -20.83
N PRO A 176 12.33 -0.23 -21.35
CA PRO A 176 11.33 0.82 -21.50
C PRO A 176 10.18 0.35 -22.39
N ILE A 177 9.01 0.96 -22.23
CA ILE A 177 7.87 0.76 -23.13
C ILE A 177 8.24 1.23 -24.54
N THR A 178 7.90 0.40 -25.53
CA THR A 178 8.09 0.73 -26.95
C THR A 178 6.92 1.54 -27.49
N ARG A 179 7.10 2.23 -28.63
CA ARG A 179 6.01 2.99 -29.27
C ARG A 179 4.84 2.07 -29.62
N ASP A 180 5.11 0.88 -30.13
CA ASP A 180 4.07 -0.10 -30.50
C ASP A 180 3.27 -0.57 -29.29
N GLU A 181 3.93 -0.86 -28.16
CA GLU A 181 3.25 -1.21 -26.90
C GLU A 181 2.40 -0.04 -26.39
N TRP A 182 2.90 1.19 -26.49
CA TRP A 182 2.15 2.38 -26.10
C TRP A 182 0.90 2.59 -26.96
N GLU A 183 1.02 2.49 -28.29
CA GLU A 183 -0.13 2.58 -29.20
C GLU A 183 -1.12 1.42 -29.00
N ALA A 184 -0.64 0.22 -28.71
CA ALA A 184 -1.49 -0.92 -28.36
C ALA A 184 -2.30 -0.65 -27.09
N ARG A 185 -1.65 -0.13 -26.03
CA ARG A 185 -2.31 0.24 -24.77
C ARG A 185 -3.38 1.28 -24.98
N LYS A 186 -3.03 2.36 -25.68
CA LYS A 186 -3.96 3.45 -26.04
C LYS A 186 -5.18 2.88 -26.78
N ALA A 187 -4.97 2.00 -27.75
CA ALA A 187 -6.03 1.30 -28.47
C ALA A 187 -6.76 0.20 -27.66
N GLY A 188 -6.45 0.02 -26.38
CA GLY A 188 -7.07 -0.96 -25.50
C GLY A 188 -6.74 -2.41 -25.76
N LYS A 189 -5.59 -2.66 -26.40
CA LYS A 189 -5.04 -3.99 -26.59
C LYS A 189 -4.09 -4.32 -25.43
N HIS A 190 -3.93 -5.61 -25.17
CA HIS A 190 -2.91 -6.08 -24.26
C HIS A 190 -1.51 -5.68 -24.79
N ASP A 191 -0.65 -5.24 -23.88
CA ASP A 191 0.75 -4.95 -24.15
C ASP A 191 1.64 -5.51 -23.02
N ALA A 192 2.79 -6.06 -23.37
CA ALA A 192 3.67 -6.76 -22.43
C ALA A 192 4.36 -5.82 -21.43
N SER A 193 4.31 -4.49 -21.63
CA SER A 193 4.94 -3.55 -20.71
C SER A 193 4.14 -3.35 -19.42
N LEU A 194 2.85 -3.72 -19.41
CA LEU A 194 2.06 -3.84 -18.16
C LEU A 194 2.64 -4.89 -17.20
N LEU A 195 3.54 -5.75 -17.70
CA LEU A 195 4.20 -6.78 -16.91
C LEU A 195 5.62 -6.40 -16.46
N ARG A 196 6.03 -5.15 -16.72
CA ARG A 196 7.35 -4.61 -16.40
C ARG A 196 7.22 -3.43 -15.46
N ARG A 197 7.27 -3.69 -14.14
CA ARG A 197 7.04 -2.68 -13.09
C ARG A 197 8.31 -2.47 -12.26
N PRO A 198 9.05 -1.37 -12.43
CA PRO A 198 10.21 -1.06 -11.61
C PRO A 198 9.90 -1.18 -10.12
N GLY A 199 10.80 -1.80 -9.35
CA GLY A 199 10.57 -2.04 -7.92
C GLY A 199 9.76 -3.29 -7.60
N LEU A 200 9.17 -3.95 -8.59
CA LEU A 200 8.40 -5.19 -8.43
C LEU A 200 8.96 -6.32 -9.28
N PHE A 201 8.64 -7.56 -8.91
CA PHE A 201 8.95 -8.75 -9.71
C PHE A 201 7.73 -9.68 -9.78
N PHE A 202 7.68 -10.49 -10.84
CA PHE A 202 6.64 -11.50 -11.04
C PHE A 202 6.93 -12.71 -10.13
N ALA A 203 6.05 -12.99 -9.18
CA ALA A 203 6.29 -13.99 -8.12
C ALA A 203 5.80 -15.40 -8.48
N ASN A 204 4.76 -15.50 -9.31
CA ASN A 204 4.23 -16.78 -9.79
C ASN A 204 5.00 -17.30 -11.02
N THR A 205 4.91 -18.61 -11.28
CA THR A 205 5.60 -19.29 -12.39
C THR A 205 4.82 -19.31 -13.70
N ASP A 206 3.61 -18.74 -13.72
CA ASP A 206 2.77 -18.68 -14.91
C ASP A 206 3.47 -17.93 -16.05
N THR A 207 3.13 -18.30 -17.30
CA THR A 207 3.57 -17.52 -18.44
C THR A 207 2.90 -16.15 -18.39
N PRO A 208 3.65 -15.03 -18.37
CA PRO A 208 3.09 -13.69 -18.21
C PRO A 208 2.43 -13.24 -19.53
N ASP A 209 1.17 -13.63 -19.73
CA ASP A 209 0.33 -13.21 -20.85
C ASP A 209 -0.95 -12.50 -20.39
N GLU A 210 -1.83 -12.14 -21.32
CA GLU A 210 -3.06 -11.37 -21.04
C GLU A 210 -4.09 -12.10 -20.17
N ARG A 211 -3.96 -13.43 -20.05
CA ARG A 211 -4.84 -14.31 -19.26
C ARG A 211 -4.23 -14.63 -17.89
N ALA A 212 -2.92 -14.46 -17.76
CA ALA A 212 -2.22 -14.71 -16.52
C ALA A 212 -2.68 -13.74 -15.43
N PHE A 213 -2.82 -14.29 -14.23
CA PHE A 213 -2.90 -13.47 -13.02
C PHE A 213 -1.49 -12.96 -12.71
N ALA A 214 -1.29 -11.65 -12.82
CA ALA A 214 0.02 -11.05 -12.63
C ALA A 214 0.33 -10.84 -11.14
N GLY A 215 0.89 -11.87 -10.49
CA GLY A 215 1.26 -11.85 -9.09
C GLY A 215 2.57 -11.08 -8.85
N PHE A 216 2.51 -9.75 -8.89
CA PHE A 216 3.65 -8.91 -8.52
C PHE A 216 3.92 -8.90 -7.03
N ALA A 217 5.20 -8.84 -6.66
CA ALA A 217 5.69 -8.65 -5.30
C ALA A 217 6.86 -7.67 -5.26
N ALA A 218 7.15 -7.15 -4.06
CA ALA A 218 8.35 -6.38 -3.75
C ALA A 218 9.12 -7.11 -2.63
N ALA A 219 10.44 -7.12 -2.72
CA ALA A 219 11.31 -7.66 -1.69
C ALA A 219 12.30 -6.57 -1.27
N SER A 220 11.93 -5.82 -0.23
CA SER A 220 12.76 -4.83 0.45
C SER A 220 12.22 -4.59 1.85
N VAL A 221 13.03 -4.00 2.74
CA VAL A 221 12.54 -3.54 4.05
C VAL A 221 11.42 -2.53 3.85
N GLY A 222 10.22 -2.87 4.34
CA GLY A 222 8.98 -2.13 4.15
C GLY A 222 8.06 -2.67 3.03
N GLY A 223 8.52 -3.65 2.24
CA GLY A 223 7.75 -4.31 1.18
C GLY A 223 7.15 -3.31 0.17
N MET A 224 5.92 -3.56 -0.28
CA MET A 224 5.21 -2.57 -1.12
C MET A 224 4.91 -1.26 -0.38
N GLY A 225 4.96 -1.23 0.96
CA GLY A 225 4.68 -0.04 1.76
C GLY A 225 5.68 1.10 1.57
N VAL A 226 6.84 0.86 0.96
CA VAL A 226 7.79 1.93 0.62
C VAL A 226 7.58 2.52 -0.78
N GLN A 227 6.72 1.94 -1.60
CA GLN A 227 6.49 2.40 -2.99
C GLN A 227 5.01 2.37 -3.40
N TRP A 228 4.11 2.27 -2.43
CA TRP A 228 2.67 2.31 -2.63
C TRP A 228 2.19 3.71 -3.03
N THR A 229 0.93 3.81 -3.45
CA THR A 229 0.29 5.08 -3.84
C THR A 229 -0.25 5.87 -2.65
N SER A 230 -0.09 5.35 -1.43
CA SER A 230 -0.51 5.98 -0.17
C SER A 230 -2.02 6.18 0.02
N GLY A 231 -2.86 5.59 -0.83
CA GLY A 231 -4.32 5.63 -0.69
C GLY A 231 -4.80 5.00 0.62
N CYS A 232 -5.52 5.79 1.43
CA CYS A 232 -6.04 5.39 2.74
C CYS A 232 -7.58 5.46 2.87
N PRO A 233 -8.38 4.99 1.91
CA PRO A 233 -9.83 4.97 2.07
C PRO A 233 -10.29 3.91 3.08
N HIS A 234 -11.38 4.20 3.80
CA HIS A 234 -12.02 3.20 4.67
C HIS A 234 -13.02 2.35 3.89
N PRO A 235 -13.08 1.02 4.14
CA PRO A 235 -14.06 0.14 3.49
C PRO A 235 -15.49 0.59 3.82
N SER A 236 -16.40 0.38 2.87
CA SER A 236 -17.86 0.48 3.09
C SER A 236 -18.36 -0.60 4.05
N LYS A 237 -19.62 -0.52 4.52
CA LYS A 237 -20.08 -1.46 5.56
C LYS A 237 -20.13 -2.90 5.04
N SER A 238 -20.51 -3.10 3.78
CA SER A 238 -20.53 -4.42 3.14
C SER A 238 -19.14 -5.02 2.90
N GLU A 239 -18.09 -4.19 2.88
CA GLU A 239 -16.71 -4.64 2.69
C GLU A 239 -16.03 -5.05 4.00
N ARG A 240 -16.56 -4.64 5.16
CA ARG A 240 -15.99 -4.98 6.48
C ARG A 240 -16.26 -6.44 6.84
N VAL A 241 -15.41 -7.01 7.71
CA VAL A 241 -15.61 -8.38 8.21
C VAL A 241 -16.91 -8.44 9.04
N PRO A 242 -17.91 -9.25 8.66
CA PRO A 242 -19.25 -9.18 9.26
C PRO A 242 -19.33 -9.70 10.70
N PHE A 243 -18.41 -10.58 11.10
CA PHE A 243 -18.32 -11.16 12.45
C PHE A 243 -17.39 -10.39 13.40
N ILE A 244 -16.87 -9.23 12.97
CA ILE A 244 -16.21 -8.27 13.87
C ILE A 244 -17.23 -7.19 14.21
N ASP A 245 -17.31 -6.84 15.50
CA ASP A 245 -18.21 -5.78 15.95
C ASP A 245 -17.93 -4.45 15.22
N ALA A 246 -18.99 -3.75 14.83
CA ALA A 246 -18.86 -2.56 14.00
C ALA A 246 -18.11 -1.42 14.72
N ALA A 247 -18.27 -1.27 16.04
CA ALA A 247 -17.58 -0.25 16.81
C ALA A 247 -16.12 -0.63 17.04
N GLU A 248 -15.83 -1.92 17.25
CA GLU A 248 -14.46 -2.45 17.31
C GLU A 248 -13.71 -2.23 15.98
N MET A 249 -14.34 -2.57 14.85
CA MET A 249 -13.78 -2.33 13.52
C MET A 249 -13.54 -0.84 13.26
N GLU A 250 -14.49 0.03 13.66
CA GLU A 250 -14.34 1.48 13.52
C GLU A 250 -13.17 2.02 14.36
N ALA A 251 -13.01 1.54 15.61
CA ALA A 251 -11.87 1.92 16.45
C ALA A 251 -10.54 1.45 15.85
N ALA A 252 -10.50 0.24 15.28
CA ALA A 252 -9.31 -0.28 14.61
C ALA A 252 -8.96 0.53 13.34
N LEU A 253 -9.95 0.97 12.56
CA LEU A 253 -9.75 1.85 11.40
C LEU A 253 -9.23 3.24 11.79
N GLN A 254 -9.70 3.78 12.92
CA GLN A 254 -9.16 5.05 13.46
C GLN A 254 -7.71 4.91 13.94
N LEU A 255 -7.36 3.77 14.54
CA LEU A 255 -5.98 3.47 14.89
C LEU A 255 -5.12 3.30 13.63
N ALA A 256 -5.65 2.67 12.58
CA ALA A 256 -4.98 2.56 11.29
C ALA A 256 -4.72 3.93 10.65
N ASP A 257 -5.68 4.88 10.72
CA ASP A 257 -5.46 6.27 10.28
C ASP A 257 -4.25 6.89 11.00
N ALA A 258 -4.14 6.70 12.32
CA ALA A 258 -3.03 7.23 13.11
C ALA A 258 -1.69 6.56 12.77
N LEU A 259 -1.66 5.23 12.62
CA LEU A 259 -0.45 4.48 12.28
C LEU A 259 0.07 4.80 10.87
N LEU A 260 -0.83 5.04 9.92
CA LEU A 260 -0.48 5.41 8.54
C LEU A 260 -0.23 6.91 8.38
N GLY A 261 -0.63 7.74 9.34
CA GLY A 261 -0.65 9.19 9.20
C GLY A 261 -1.58 9.62 8.06
N ALA A 262 -2.77 9.03 8.01
CA ALA A 262 -3.75 9.28 6.95
C ALA A 262 -4.29 10.71 7.02
N ASN A 263 -3.91 11.53 6.05
CA ASN A 263 -4.41 12.88 5.87
C ASN A 263 -5.66 12.85 4.98
N LYS A 264 -6.82 13.18 5.57
CA LYS A 264 -8.13 13.17 4.88
C LYS A 264 -8.29 14.32 3.88
N HIS A 265 -7.48 15.36 4.03
CA HIS A 265 -7.54 16.57 3.21
C HIS A 265 -6.12 17.07 2.90
N PRO A 266 -5.33 16.30 2.11
CA PRO A 266 -3.90 16.57 1.93
C PRO A 266 -3.63 17.92 1.26
N PHE A 267 -4.50 18.39 0.37
CA PHE A 267 -4.32 19.66 -0.35
C PHE A 267 -5.58 20.52 -0.27
N PRO A 268 -5.84 21.17 0.88
CA PRO A 268 -7.01 22.04 1.04
C PRO A 268 -6.89 23.29 0.16
N GLY A 269 -8.01 23.80 -0.38
CA GLY A 269 -8.03 25.01 -1.21
C GLY A 269 -7.56 24.81 -2.65
N CYS A 270 -7.33 23.56 -3.08
CA CYS A 270 -7.01 23.22 -4.45
C CYS A 270 -8.27 23.36 -5.34
N LYS A 271 -8.53 24.59 -5.80
CA LYS A 271 -9.80 24.99 -6.47
C LYS A 271 -10.19 24.10 -7.65
N GLY A 272 -9.24 23.69 -8.50
CA GLY A 272 -9.53 22.78 -9.62
C GLY A 272 -10.04 21.42 -9.13
N SER A 273 -9.39 20.86 -8.11
CA SER A 273 -9.83 19.59 -7.51
C SER A 273 -11.17 19.72 -6.77
N GLU A 274 -11.43 20.87 -6.13
CA GLU A 274 -12.72 21.18 -5.50
C GLU A 274 -13.85 21.29 -6.53
N GLU A 275 -13.61 21.95 -7.67
CA GLU A 275 -14.56 22.04 -8.77
C GLU A 275 -14.84 20.67 -9.38
N MET A 276 -13.81 19.84 -9.58
CA MET A 276 -13.97 18.45 -10.02
C MET A 276 -14.90 17.67 -9.10
N ARG A 277 -14.66 17.73 -7.79
CA ARG A 277 -15.52 17.06 -6.79
C ARG A 277 -16.92 17.65 -6.74
N ARG A 278 -17.08 18.95 -6.99
CA ARG A 278 -18.40 19.60 -7.06
C ARG A 278 -19.22 19.03 -8.22
N ARG A 279 -18.67 19.02 -9.44
CA ARG A 279 -19.35 18.47 -10.65
C ARG A 279 -19.69 16.99 -10.50
N LEU A 280 -18.73 16.17 -10.05
CA LEU A 280 -18.99 14.77 -9.72
C LEU A 280 -20.07 14.65 -8.64
N GLY A 281 -20.01 15.50 -7.62
CA GLY A 281 -20.92 15.49 -6.50
C GLY A 281 -22.38 15.74 -6.90
N GLU A 282 -22.65 16.57 -7.90
CA GLU A 282 -24.01 16.80 -8.42
C GLU A 282 -24.64 15.51 -8.98
N VAL A 283 -23.82 14.66 -9.60
CA VAL A 283 -24.27 13.39 -10.20
C VAL A 283 -24.29 12.26 -9.17
N PHE A 284 -23.25 12.16 -8.34
CA PHE A 284 -23.01 10.97 -7.53
C PHE A 284 -23.41 11.13 -6.05
N ASN A 285 -23.51 12.34 -5.49
CA ASN A 285 -23.87 12.50 -4.07
C ASN A 285 -25.36 12.36 -3.72
N PRO A 286 -26.34 12.57 -4.62
CA PRO A 286 -27.75 12.40 -4.26
C PRO A 286 -28.02 11.02 -3.64
N GLY A 287 -28.66 11.01 -2.47
CA GLY A 287 -28.97 9.78 -1.74
C GLY A 287 -27.81 9.10 -1.00
N ARG A 288 -26.55 9.55 -1.18
CA ARG A 288 -25.40 8.92 -0.52
C ARG A 288 -25.21 9.36 0.94
N PRO A 289 -24.79 8.44 1.83
CA PRO A 289 -24.29 8.76 3.17
C PRO A 289 -23.14 9.78 3.12
N LYS A 290 -22.98 10.59 4.18
CA LYS A 290 -21.97 11.65 4.23
C LYS A 290 -20.55 11.14 3.98
N ASP A 291 -20.20 9.99 4.55
CA ASP A 291 -18.90 9.33 4.41
C ASP A 291 -18.70 8.65 3.05
N ARG A 292 -19.74 8.57 2.22
CA ARG A 292 -19.71 7.98 0.86
C ARG A 292 -19.96 8.97 -0.26
N LYS A 293 -20.00 10.27 0.06
CA LYS A 293 -19.99 11.34 -0.94
C LYS A 293 -18.62 11.44 -1.61
N VAL A 294 -18.61 11.99 -2.82
CA VAL A 294 -17.38 12.37 -3.52
C VAL A 294 -16.56 13.29 -2.62
N GLN A 295 -15.30 12.95 -2.42
CA GLN A 295 -14.41 13.60 -1.46
C GLN A 295 -12.94 13.46 -1.88
N PRO A 296 -12.00 14.18 -1.26
CA PRO A 296 -10.58 13.90 -1.44
C PRO A 296 -10.27 12.45 -1.05
N MET A 297 -9.38 11.79 -1.77
CA MET A 297 -8.79 10.53 -1.31
C MET A 297 -7.98 10.82 -0.04
N PRO A 298 -8.21 10.13 1.08
CA PRO A 298 -7.29 10.18 2.21
C PRO A 298 -5.94 9.60 1.77
N LEU A 299 -4.84 10.30 2.06
CA LEU A 299 -3.49 9.89 1.67
C LEU A 299 -2.57 9.85 2.88
N ALA A 300 -1.69 8.85 2.95
CA ALA A 300 -0.66 8.73 3.99
C ALA A 300 0.49 9.74 3.78
N TYR A 301 0.18 11.03 3.94
CA TYR A 301 1.07 12.16 3.64
C TYR A 301 1.14 13.16 4.80
N THR A 302 2.31 13.77 4.95
CA THR A 302 2.49 15.04 5.67
C THR A 302 2.81 16.14 4.67
N VAL A 303 2.04 17.22 4.68
CA VAL A 303 2.32 18.41 3.87
C VAL A 303 3.10 19.42 4.72
N THR A 304 4.27 19.82 4.23
CA THR A 304 5.16 20.79 4.86
C THR A 304 5.33 22.02 3.96
N GLU A 305 6.05 23.04 4.44
CA GLU A 305 6.41 24.20 3.62
C GLU A 305 7.34 23.83 2.45
N GLU A 306 8.19 22.80 2.62
CA GLU A 306 9.13 22.34 1.60
C GLU A 306 8.53 21.34 0.59
N GLY A 307 7.32 20.82 0.85
CA GLY A 307 6.64 19.90 -0.06
C GLY A 307 5.82 18.83 0.65
N VAL A 308 5.77 17.64 0.05
CA VAL A 308 4.99 16.50 0.56
C VAL A 308 5.96 15.41 0.99
N ILE A 309 5.80 14.96 2.24
CA ILE A 309 6.45 13.76 2.75
C ILE A 309 5.45 12.62 2.62
N THR A 310 5.80 11.63 1.81
CA THR A 310 5.01 10.40 1.67
C THR A 310 5.37 9.41 2.77
N HIS A 311 4.41 8.82 3.45
CA HIS A 311 4.68 7.88 4.54
C HIS A 311 4.94 6.47 4.00
N GLY A 312 6.03 5.86 4.47
CA GLY A 312 6.28 4.44 4.31
C GLY A 312 5.98 3.69 5.62
N THR A 313 6.57 2.50 5.75
CA THR A 313 6.51 1.72 6.99
C THR A 313 7.28 2.36 8.14
N ASP A 314 8.19 3.30 7.85
CA ASP A 314 8.87 4.14 8.84
C ASP A 314 7.88 4.90 9.72
N HIS A 315 6.80 5.41 9.15
CA HIS A 315 5.76 6.13 9.89
C HIS A 315 5.01 5.21 10.87
N ILE A 316 4.72 3.97 10.46
CA ILE A 316 4.06 2.96 11.31
C ILE A 316 4.99 2.55 12.46
N LEU A 317 6.24 2.24 12.15
CA LEU A 317 7.24 1.83 13.15
C LEU A 317 7.55 2.97 14.14
N GLY A 318 7.57 4.22 13.65
CA GLY A 318 7.87 5.40 14.44
C GLY A 318 9.24 5.30 15.12
N GLU A 319 9.32 5.73 16.37
CA GLU A 319 10.58 5.75 17.14
C GLU A 319 11.19 4.36 17.39
N MET A 320 10.43 3.28 17.18
CA MET A 320 10.93 1.91 17.39
C MET A 320 12.15 1.57 16.56
N VAL A 321 12.31 2.19 15.38
CA VAL A 321 13.48 1.95 14.52
C VAL A 321 14.80 2.40 15.16
N THR A 322 14.74 3.16 16.26
CA THR A 322 15.90 3.65 17.02
C THR A 322 16.10 2.95 18.36
N GLU A 323 15.24 1.98 18.70
CA GLU A 323 15.39 1.19 19.93
C GLU A 323 16.63 0.29 19.89
N PRO A 324 17.15 -0.15 21.06
CA PRO A 324 18.22 -1.14 21.12
C PRO A 324 17.88 -2.41 20.35
N GLU A 325 18.86 -2.98 19.63
CA GLU A 325 18.67 -4.17 18.80
C GLU A 325 18.22 -5.40 19.61
N GLU A 326 18.46 -5.43 20.92
CA GLU A 326 17.99 -6.49 21.81
C GLU A 326 16.48 -6.47 22.01
N MET A 327 15.83 -5.30 21.83
CA MET A 327 14.40 -5.10 21.99
C MET A 327 13.67 -5.18 20.65
N PHE A 328 14.19 -4.51 19.63
CA PHE A 328 13.61 -4.54 18.28
C PHE A 328 14.70 -4.54 17.23
N ARG A 329 14.63 -5.51 16.33
CA ARG A 329 15.56 -5.59 15.20
C ARG A 329 14.86 -6.07 13.95
N ILE A 330 15.22 -5.46 12.81
CA ILE A 330 14.86 -5.95 11.48
C ILE A 330 16.11 -6.56 10.84
N LEU A 331 16.03 -7.82 10.42
CA LEU A 331 17.06 -8.48 9.62
C LEU A 331 16.69 -8.42 8.14
N PRO A 332 17.30 -7.51 7.35
CA PRO A 332 17.18 -7.56 5.90
C PRO A 332 17.92 -8.77 5.34
N GLU A 333 17.65 -9.09 4.07
CA GLU A 333 18.28 -10.19 3.33
C GLU A 333 18.20 -11.53 4.08
N THR A 334 17.10 -11.75 4.79
CA THR A 334 16.85 -12.93 5.62
C THR A 334 15.46 -13.47 5.32
N ALA A 335 15.38 -14.58 4.60
CA ALA A 335 14.11 -15.25 4.35
C ALA A 335 13.77 -16.25 5.46
N CYS A 336 12.49 -16.39 5.77
CA CYS A 336 11.99 -17.51 6.57
C CYS A 336 11.64 -18.67 5.63
N ARG A 337 12.27 -19.83 5.82
CA ARG A 337 11.98 -21.06 5.06
C ARG A 337 10.92 -21.93 5.70
N ARG A 338 10.78 -21.85 7.02
CA ARG A 338 9.85 -22.70 7.75
C ARG A 338 9.42 -22.07 9.06
N VAL A 339 8.13 -22.13 9.35
CA VAL A 339 7.62 -22.03 10.72
C VAL A 339 7.84 -23.39 11.37
N LEU A 340 8.59 -23.42 12.47
CA LEU A 340 8.80 -24.62 13.27
C LEU A 340 7.60 -24.76 14.21
N HIS A 341 7.00 -25.94 14.28
CA HIS A 341 5.85 -26.19 15.14
C HIS A 341 5.76 -27.62 15.62
N GLU A 342 5.08 -27.79 16.75
CA GLU A 342 4.77 -29.07 17.36
C GLU A 342 3.42 -28.95 18.07
N ASN A 343 2.51 -29.91 17.82
CA ASN A 343 1.21 -30.04 18.52
C ASN A 343 0.38 -28.73 18.63
N GLY A 344 0.31 -27.95 17.54
CA GLY A 344 -0.46 -26.69 17.53
C GLY A 344 0.27 -25.50 18.17
N VAL A 345 1.56 -25.61 18.40
CA VAL A 345 2.40 -24.52 18.92
C VAL A 345 3.52 -24.24 17.94
N ALA A 346 3.62 -23.02 17.44
CA ALA A 346 4.79 -22.54 16.72
C ALA A 346 5.93 -22.35 17.72
N THR A 347 7.03 -23.09 17.55
CA THR A 347 8.19 -23.07 18.46
C THR A 347 9.30 -22.13 17.98
N GLY A 348 9.22 -21.67 16.74
CA GLY A 348 10.24 -20.82 16.14
C GLY A 348 10.14 -20.73 14.64
N VAL A 349 11.24 -20.28 14.02
CA VAL A 349 11.41 -20.21 12.58
C VAL A 349 12.77 -20.73 12.16
N GLU A 350 12.83 -21.27 10.95
CA GLU A 350 14.06 -21.54 10.22
C GLU A 350 14.33 -20.39 9.25
N LEU A 351 15.42 -19.67 9.48
CA LEU A 351 15.85 -18.53 8.69
C LEU A 351 17.00 -18.91 7.76
N VAL A 352 17.10 -18.21 6.64
CA VAL A 352 18.20 -18.31 5.70
C VAL A 352 18.68 -16.92 5.30
N SER A 353 20.00 -16.75 5.26
CA SER A 353 20.64 -15.56 4.71
C SER A 353 20.59 -15.62 3.19
N MET A 354 20.02 -14.59 2.58
CA MET A 354 19.92 -14.46 1.12
C MET A 354 21.28 -14.13 0.48
N ALA A 355 22.28 -13.72 1.27
CA ALA A 355 23.61 -13.38 0.78
C ALA A 355 24.51 -14.61 0.59
N ASN A 356 24.42 -15.60 1.48
CA ASN A 356 25.33 -16.76 1.51
C ASN A 356 24.64 -18.13 1.65
N GLY A 357 23.32 -18.17 1.82
CA GLY A 357 22.55 -19.41 1.97
C GLY A 357 22.70 -20.11 3.32
N GLU A 358 23.40 -19.50 4.28
CA GLU A 358 23.52 -20.01 5.64
C GLU A 358 22.16 -20.02 6.32
N SER A 359 21.83 -21.11 7.02
CA SER A 359 20.56 -21.28 7.71
C SER A 359 20.75 -21.47 9.20
N TRP A 360 19.82 -20.92 9.98
CA TRP A 360 19.80 -21.03 11.43
C TRP A 360 18.36 -21.04 11.94
N LYS A 361 18.18 -21.43 13.20
CA LYS A 361 16.87 -21.45 13.85
C LYS A 361 16.79 -20.32 14.87
N VAL A 362 15.60 -19.75 15.00
CA VAL A 362 15.25 -18.81 16.06
C VAL A 362 14.05 -19.36 16.79
N GLU A 363 14.19 -19.62 18.08
CA GLU A 363 13.08 -19.96 18.95
C GLU A 363 12.17 -18.74 19.12
N ALA A 364 10.86 -18.95 19.08
CA ALA A 364 9.90 -17.86 19.15
C ALA A 364 8.77 -18.21 20.10
N GLY A 365 8.46 -17.30 21.03
CA GLY A 365 7.24 -17.39 21.81
C GLY A 365 6.01 -17.30 20.92
N THR A 366 6.00 -16.40 19.94
CA THR A 366 4.91 -16.18 18.97
C THR A 366 5.47 -15.97 17.58
N VAL A 367 4.79 -16.47 16.54
CA VAL A 367 5.17 -16.23 15.14
C VAL A 367 4.04 -15.51 14.41
N VAL A 368 4.37 -14.43 13.70
CA VAL A 368 3.46 -13.70 12.82
C VAL A 368 3.98 -13.80 11.38
N VAL A 369 3.18 -14.37 10.49
CA VAL A 369 3.46 -14.44 9.05
C VAL A 369 2.76 -13.27 8.35
N ALA A 370 3.51 -12.20 8.12
CA ALA A 370 3.07 -10.97 7.44
C ALA A 370 3.69 -10.84 6.03
N ALA A 371 3.84 -11.97 5.33
CA ALA A 371 4.56 -12.08 4.06
C ALA A 371 3.63 -11.97 2.84
N ASP A 372 2.78 -10.93 2.77
CA ASP A 372 1.82 -10.68 1.69
C ASP A 372 0.84 -11.85 1.37
N SER A 373 -0.04 -11.63 0.39
CA SER A 373 -1.10 -12.60 0.02
C SER A 373 -0.59 -13.80 -0.76
N LEU A 374 0.62 -13.76 -1.30
CA LEU A 374 1.21 -14.81 -2.14
C LEU A 374 2.26 -15.60 -1.35
N HIS A 375 3.16 -14.92 -0.65
CA HIS A 375 4.25 -15.58 0.06
C HIS A 375 3.87 -16.04 1.48
N GLY A 376 2.86 -15.44 2.10
CA GLY A 376 2.27 -15.90 3.35
C GLY A 376 1.74 -17.34 3.26
N PRO A 377 0.83 -17.65 2.31
CA PRO A 377 0.36 -19.01 2.13
C PRO A 377 1.46 -19.93 1.58
N GLN A 378 2.41 -19.43 0.79
CA GLN A 378 3.61 -20.18 0.38
C GLN A 378 4.43 -20.68 1.58
N LEU A 379 4.69 -19.80 2.55
CA LEU A 379 5.43 -20.14 3.75
C LEU A 379 4.66 -21.14 4.63
N LEU A 380 3.36 -20.92 4.84
CA LEU A 380 2.54 -21.88 5.58
C LEU A 380 2.55 -23.26 4.91
N TYR A 381 2.35 -23.30 3.59
CA TYR A 381 2.36 -24.54 2.81
C TYR A 381 3.69 -25.29 2.91
N GLY A 382 4.81 -24.56 2.74
CA GLY A 382 6.18 -25.08 2.92
C GLY A 382 6.51 -25.50 4.35
N SER A 383 5.77 -24.98 5.33
CA SER A 383 5.88 -25.37 6.75
C SER A 383 5.03 -26.58 7.13
N GLY A 384 4.34 -27.20 6.17
CA GLY A 384 3.41 -28.30 6.42
C GLY A 384 2.11 -27.85 7.08
N ILE A 385 1.82 -26.54 7.12
CA ILE A 385 0.60 -25.97 7.68
C ILE A 385 -0.36 -25.74 6.52
N ARG A 386 -1.26 -26.70 6.29
CA ARG A 386 -2.06 -26.80 5.05
C ARG A 386 -3.56 -26.95 5.35
N PRO A 387 -4.20 -25.98 6.03
CA PRO A 387 -5.66 -26.00 6.14
C PRO A 387 -6.28 -25.99 4.73
N GLU A 388 -7.46 -26.61 4.58
CA GLU A 388 -8.08 -26.81 3.26
C GLU A 388 -8.29 -25.50 2.49
N ALA A 389 -8.60 -24.42 3.21
CA ALA A 389 -8.81 -23.07 2.68
C ALA A 389 -7.53 -22.37 2.20
N LEU A 390 -6.33 -22.86 2.53
CA LEU A 390 -5.08 -22.18 2.24
C LEU A 390 -4.89 -21.97 0.73
N GLY A 391 -4.67 -20.72 0.33
CA GLY A 391 -4.49 -20.32 -1.06
C GLY A 391 -5.76 -20.37 -1.92
N ARG A 392 -6.92 -20.77 -1.38
CA ARG A 392 -8.20 -20.81 -2.10
C ARG A 392 -9.02 -19.54 -1.89
N GLY A 393 -9.87 -19.20 -2.85
CA GLY A 393 -10.65 -17.96 -2.79
C GLY A 393 -9.84 -16.73 -3.17
N ILE A 394 -8.67 -16.91 -3.80
CA ILE A 394 -7.87 -15.77 -4.28
C ILE A 394 -8.71 -14.91 -5.22
N ASN A 395 -8.71 -13.62 -4.96
CA ASN A 395 -9.37 -12.63 -5.79
C ASN A 395 -8.52 -11.36 -5.84
N ASP A 396 -8.84 -10.48 -6.78
CA ASP A 396 -8.18 -9.18 -7.01
C ASP A 396 -9.25 -8.18 -7.50
N HIS A 397 -8.91 -6.89 -7.55
CA HIS A 397 -9.77 -5.92 -8.21
C HIS A 397 -9.52 -5.94 -9.73
N TYR A 398 -10.58 -6.01 -10.54
CA TYR A 398 -10.43 -5.68 -11.96
C TYR A 398 -10.31 -4.17 -12.09
N LEU A 399 -9.12 -3.72 -12.52
CA LEU A 399 -8.81 -2.31 -12.66
C LEU A 399 -9.19 -1.82 -14.06
N ILE A 400 -10.14 -0.88 -14.12
CA ILE A 400 -10.51 -0.16 -15.33
C ILE A 400 -9.78 1.18 -15.34
N ASN A 401 -9.05 1.46 -16.41
CA ASN A 401 -8.37 2.73 -16.62
C ASN A 401 -9.02 3.54 -17.74
N ARG A 402 -9.05 4.86 -17.54
CA ARG A 402 -9.56 5.81 -18.53
C ARG A 402 -8.85 7.16 -18.44
N PHE A 403 -8.41 7.68 -19.58
CA PHE A 403 -7.93 9.05 -19.76
C PHE A 403 -8.95 9.89 -20.52
N PHE A 404 -9.05 11.17 -20.14
CA PHE A 404 -9.91 12.18 -20.78
C PHE A 404 -9.40 13.59 -20.46
N ILE A 405 -9.92 14.59 -21.16
CA ILE A 405 -9.56 16.00 -20.98
C ILE A 405 -10.69 16.73 -20.26
N THR A 406 -10.35 17.56 -19.29
CA THR A 406 -11.32 18.42 -18.59
C THR A 406 -11.09 19.89 -18.91
N ASP A 407 -12.18 20.66 -18.92
CA ASP A 407 -12.21 22.13 -19.00
C ASP A 407 -11.99 22.79 -17.62
N ILE A 408 -11.84 21.99 -16.56
CA ILE A 408 -11.63 22.51 -15.20
C ILE A 408 -10.26 23.22 -15.13
N GLU A 409 -10.33 24.51 -14.81
CA GLU A 409 -9.16 25.35 -14.64
C GLU A 409 -8.46 25.11 -13.30
N GLY A 410 -7.13 25.28 -13.31
CA GLY A 410 -6.29 25.19 -12.12
C GLY A 410 -5.79 23.78 -11.82
N PRO A 411 -4.96 23.64 -10.77
CA PRO A 411 -4.30 22.38 -10.47
C PRO A 411 -5.27 21.31 -9.96
N LEU A 412 -5.03 20.06 -10.37
CA LEU A 412 -5.74 18.87 -9.93
C LEU A 412 -4.87 18.01 -8.99
N THR A 413 -4.12 18.66 -8.10
CA THR A 413 -3.16 18.04 -7.18
C THR A 413 -3.82 17.16 -6.12
N SER A 414 -5.05 17.50 -5.70
CA SER A 414 -5.81 16.70 -4.73
C SER A 414 -6.55 15.59 -5.46
N MET A 415 -6.04 14.35 -5.33
CA MET A 415 -6.74 13.17 -5.84
C MET A 415 -8.18 13.14 -5.32
N SER A 416 -9.11 13.01 -6.25
CA SER A 416 -10.53 12.88 -5.96
C SER A 416 -10.91 11.41 -5.90
N TRP A 417 -11.82 11.09 -4.99
CA TRP A 417 -12.31 9.74 -4.74
C TRP A 417 -13.82 9.70 -4.80
N ILE A 418 -14.36 8.75 -5.56
CA ILE A 418 -15.77 8.36 -5.50
C ILE A 418 -15.85 7.06 -4.71
N PRO A 419 -16.33 7.09 -3.46
CA PRO A 419 -16.41 5.90 -2.62
C PRO A 419 -17.39 4.88 -3.18
N ARG A 420 -17.07 3.60 -2.95
CA ARG A 420 -18.04 2.51 -3.04
C ARG A 420 -19.21 2.78 -2.09
N VAL A 421 -20.41 2.41 -2.52
CA VAL A 421 -21.61 2.39 -1.68
C VAL A 421 -22.16 0.97 -1.59
N ASP A 422 -22.89 0.68 -0.52
CA ASP A 422 -23.50 -0.64 -0.26
C ASP A 422 -24.79 -0.87 -1.08
N THR A 423 -24.78 -0.44 -2.35
CA THR A 423 -25.89 -0.58 -3.31
C THR A 423 -25.38 -1.13 -4.63
N GLU A 424 -26.22 -1.88 -5.33
CA GLU A 424 -25.87 -2.49 -6.62
C GLU A 424 -25.54 -1.47 -7.72
N ASP A 425 -26.01 -0.23 -7.61
CA ASP A 425 -25.82 0.80 -8.62
C ASP A 425 -24.38 1.34 -8.73
N PHE A 426 -23.56 1.17 -7.68
CA PHE A 426 -22.19 1.66 -7.66
C PHE A 426 -21.28 0.80 -6.75
N PRO A 427 -20.97 -0.44 -7.18
CA PRO A 427 -20.12 -1.37 -6.44
C PRO A 427 -18.61 -1.07 -6.59
N PHE A 428 -18.26 0.13 -7.05
CA PHE A 428 -16.90 0.52 -7.46
C PHE A 428 -16.25 1.48 -6.47
N SER A 429 -14.93 1.45 -6.38
CA SER A 429 -14.13 2.56 -5.83
C SER A 429 -13.43 3.26 -6.99
N VAL A 430 -13.43 4.60 -7.03
CA VAL A 430 -12.85 5.34 -8.16
C VAL A 430 -11.88 6.39 -7.69
N THR A 431 -10.66 6.36 -8.22
CA THR A 431 -9.62 7.39 -8.02
C THR A 431 -9.45 8.22 -9.29
N ILE A 432 -9.46 9.54 -9.15
CA ILE A 432 -9.39 10.50 -10.26
C ILE A 432 -8.36 11.57 -9.92
N HIS A 433 -7.43 11.86 -10.83
CA HIS A 433 -6.36 12.82 -10.60
C HIS A 433 -5.89 13.47 -11.91
N GLY A 434 -5.34 14.68 -11.80
CA GLY A 434 -4.66 15.32 -12.93
C GLY A 434 -3.41 14.55 -13.32
N ASN A 435 -3.11 14.53 -14.62
CA ASN A 435 -1.91 13.93 -15.18
C ASN A 435 -1.17 14.97 -16.02
N ASP A 436 0.14 14.81 -16.10
CA ASP A 436 1.00 15.62 -16.96
C ASP A 436 1.33 14.83 -18.23
N PRO A 437 0.83 15.23 -19.42
CA PRO A 437 1.15 14.59 -20.69
C PRO A 437 2.65 14.51 -20.98
N ALA A 438 3.46 15.42 -20.43
CA ALA A 438 4.91 15.41 -20.60
C ALA A 438 5.59 14.23 -19.87
N LYS A 439 4.90 13.60 -18.91
CA LYS A 439 5.37 12.42 -18.17
C LYS A 439 4.95 11.10 -18.82
N PHE A 440 4.22 11.13 -19.93
CA PHE A 440 3.96 9.92 -20.71
C PHE A 440 5.24 9.40 -21.37
N PRO A 441 5.32 8.09 -21.69
CA PRO A 441 6.56 7.52 -22.20
C PRO A 441 6.95 8.08 -23.57
N PHE A 442 5.93 8.55 -24.30
CA PHE A 442 6.02 9.28 -25.54
C PHE A 442 5.12 10.50 -25.38
N PRO A 443 5.69 11.67 -25.03
CA PRO A 443 4.92 12.88 -24.79
C PRO A 443 4.05 13.24 -26.00
N GLU A 444 2.81 13.65 -25.72
CA GLU A 444 1.84 14.07 -26.73
C GLU A 444 1.41 15.51 -26.44
N GLU A 445 1.28 16.33 -27.49
CA GLU A 445 0.70 17.67 -27.36
C GLU A 445 -0.82 17.52 -27.18
N ILE A 446 -1.27 17.68 -25.95
CA ILE A 446 -2.67 17.58 -25.56
C ILE A 446 -3.12 18.97 -25.11
N GLU A 447 -4.16 19.51 -25.74
CA GLU A 447 -4.78 20.77 -25.32
C GLU A 447 -5.76 20.50 -24.16
N GLY A 448 -5.58 21.22 -23.04
CA GLY A 448 -6.41 21.10 -21.83
C GLY A 448 -5.76 20.28 -20.72
N THR A 449 -6.49 20.08 -19.61
CA THR A 449 -6.00 19.34 -18.46
C THR A 449 -6.29 17.85 -18.62
N LEU A 450 -5.24 17.04 -18.75
CA LEU A 450 -5.37 15.59 -18.80
C LEU A 450 -5.74 15.02 -17.43
N VAL A 451 -6.74 14.15 -17.42
CA VAL A 451 -7.21 13.45 -16.21
C VAL A 451 -7.05 11.95 -16.42
N GLY A 452 -6.48 11.31 -15.42
CA GLY A 452 -6.40 9.85 -15.31
C GLY A 452 -7.38 9.35 -14.26
N MET A 453 -8.04 8.24 -14.58
CA MET A 453 -8.96 7.58 -13.68
C MET A 453 -8.65 6.08 -13.60
N GLY A 454 -8.63 5.58 -12.37
CA GLY A 454 -8.67 4.16 -12.04
C GLY A 454 -9.98 3.82 -11.33
N LEU A 455 -10.73 2.87 -11.86
CA LEU A 455 -11.98 2.35 -11.30
C LEU A 455 -11.77 0.88 -10.92
N PHE A 456 -11.92 0.59 -9.63
CA PHE A 456 -11.73 -0.74 -9.06
C PHE A 456 -13.07 -1.48 -9.03
N VAL A 457 -13.12 -2.62 -9.71
CA VAL A 457 -14.27 -3.52 -9.75
C VAL A 457 -13.99 -4.73 -8.86
N ALA A 458 -14.90 -5.03 -7.94
CA ALA A 458 -14.74 -6.16 -7.03
C ALA A 458 -14.95 -7.51 -7.73
N ALA A 459 -14.11 -8.49 -7.39
CA ALA A 459 -14.27 -9.88 -7.77
C ALA A 459 -14.73 -10.73 -6.57
N ASP A 460 -15.54 -11.76 -6.82
CA ASP A 460 -16.02 -12.63 -5.75
C ASP A 460 -14.92 -13.64 -5.33
N PRO A 461 -14.76 -13.93 -4.02
CA PRO A 461 -13.91 -15.03 -3.57
C PRO A 461 -14.56 -16.36 -3.94
N ARG A 462 -13.90 -17.12 -4.82
CA ARG A 462 -14.42 -18.38 -5.36
C ARG A 462 -13.50 -19.55 -5.02
N PRO A 463 -13.99 -20.69 -4.50
CA PRO A 463 -13.14 -21.82 -4.08
C PRO A 463 -12.26 -22.41 -5.18
N GLU A 464 -12.68 -22.31 -6.44
CA GLU A 464 -11.90 -22.76 -7.60
C GLU A 464 -10.71 -21.85 -7.89
N ASN A 465 -10.79 -20.56 -7.55
CA ASN A 465 -9.68 -19.63 -7.65
C ASN A 465 -8.65 -20.00 -6.58
N ARG A 466 -7.44 -20.35 -6.98
CA ARG A 466 -6.43 -20.88 -6.06
C ARG A 466 -5.00 -20.61 -6.46
N ILE A 467 -4.14 -20.54 -5.45
CA ILE A 467 -2.70 -20.74 -5.60
C ILE A 467 -2.45 -22.25 -5.71
N VAL A 468 -1.64 -22.64 -6.69
CA VAL A 468 -1.20 -24.03 -6.89
C VAL A 468 0.29 -24.10 -6.61
N PHE A 469 0.65 -24.77 -5.51
CA PHE A 469 2.03 -24.94 -5.08
C PHE A 469 2.71 -26.10 -5.78
N ASP A 470 3.99 -25.95 -6.08
CA ASP A 470 4.87 -26.94 -6.67
C ASP A 470 6.06 -27.19 -5.74
N GLU A 471 6.12 -28.38 -5.16
CA GLU A 471 7.17 -28.79 -4.21
C GLU A 471 8.46 -29.26 -4.90
N ASP A 472 8.35 -29.67 -6.17
CA ASP A 472 9.49 -30.16 -6.96
C ASP A 472 10.34 -28.99 -7.47
N ASN A 473 9.73 -27.82 -7.62
CA ASN A 473 10.39 -26.58 -8.06
C ASN A 473 10.38 -25.54 -6.93
N LEU A 474 11.56 -25.23 -6.40
CA LEU A 474 11.72 -24.20 -5.37
C LEU A 474 11.94 -22.82 -5.98
N ASP A 475 11.43 -21.79 -5.31
CA ASP A 475 11.68 -20.39 -5.63
C ASP A 475 13.04 -19.91 -5.12
N TRP A 476 13.34 -18.62 -5.36
CA TRP A 476 14.59 -17.99 -4.96
C TRP A 476 14.84 -17.93 -3.44
N LYS A 477 13.81 -18.14 -2.61
CA LYS A 477 13.91 -18.23 -1.13
C LYS A 477 14.11 -19.68 -0.67
N GLY A 478 13.93 -20.65 -1.57
CA GLY A 478 13.93 -22.08 -1.27
C GLY A 478 12.57 -22.59 -0.76
N LEU A 479 11.48 -21.88 -1.04
CA LEU A 479 10.11 -22.32 -0.76
C LEU A 479 9.49 -22.95 -2.02
N PRO A 480 8.45 -23.80 -1.90
CA PRO A 480 7.69 -24.29 -3.05
C PRO A 480 7.27 -23.14 -3.96
N SER A 481 7.59 -23.22 -5.25
CA SER A 481 7.11 -22.24 -6.22
C SER A 481 5.59 -22.38 -6.40
N PHE A 482 4.96 -21.43 -7.08
CA PHE A 482 3.52 -21.48 -7.27
C PHE A 482 3.05 -20.83 -8.57
N SER A 483 1.92 -21.34 -9.08
CA SER A 483 1.10 -20.69 -10.11
C SER A 483 -0.22 -20.21 -9.51
N ILE A 484 -0.92 -19.32 -10.22
CA ILE A 484 -2.21 -18.77 -9.79
C ILE A 484 -3.28 -19.12 -10.82
N HIS A 485 -4.27 -19.90 -10.39
CA HIS A 485 -5.44 -20.23 -11.19
C HIS A 485 -6.63 -19.39 -10.74
N ALA A 486 -6.95 -18.31 -11.44
CA ALA A 486 -8.08 -17.43 -11.14
C ALA A 486 -8.70 -16.84 -12.41
N PRO A 487 -9.38 -17.67 -13.23
CA PRO A 487 -9.94 -17.21 -14.50
C PRO A 487 -11.13 -16.26 -14.30
N VAL A 488 -11.22 -15.27 -15.18
CA VAL A 488 -12.38 -14.36 -15.29
C VAL A 488 -13.57 -15.14 -15.84
N ASN A 489 -14.70 -15.12 -15.13
CA ASN A 489 -15.94 -15.77 -15.56
C ASN A 489 -16.94 -14.77 -16.18
N GLU A 490 -18.13 -15.23 -16.54
CA GLU A 490 -19.18 -14.40 -17.15
C GLU A 490 -19.67 -13.28 -16.22
N VAL A 491 -19.83 -13.55 -14.92
CA VAL A 491 -20.26 -12.55 -13.92
C VAL A 491 -19.19 -11.47 -13.73
N ASP A 492 -17.93 -11.87 -13.66
CA ASP A 492 -16.80 -10.96 -13.62
C ASP A 492 -16.79 -10.08 -14.88
N GLN A 493 -17.03 -10.66 -16.06
CA GLN A 493 -17.09 -9.95 -17.33
C GLN A 493 -18.24 -8.93 -17.38
N GLU A 494 -19.42 -9.28 -16.87
CA GLU A 494 -20.55 -8.34 -16.74
C GLU A 494 -20.21 -7.15 -15.85
N ARG A 495 -19.59 -7.40 -14.69
CA ARG A 495 -19.14 -6.34 -13.77
C ARG A 495 -18.04 -5.47 -14.37
N ILE A 496 -17.13 -6.05 -15.14
CA ILE A 496 -16.10 -5.33 -15.90
C ILE A 496 -16.75 -4.39 -16.91
N GLU A 497 -17.71 -4.87 -17.71
CA GLU A 497 -18.39 -4.01 -18.70
C GLU A 497 -19.24 -2.93 -18.03
N MET A 498 -19.88 -3.22 -16.89
CA MET A 498 -20.54 -2.20 -16.07
C MET A 498 -19.53 -1.14 -15.57
N GLY A 499 -18.35 -1.58 -15.12
CA GLY A 499 -17.26 -0.69 -14.71
C GLY A 499 -16.75 0.20 -15.84
N LYS A 500 -16.61 -0.34 -17.06
CA LYS A 500 -16.25 0.45 -18.25
C LYS A 500 -17.32 1.48 -18.61
N ALA A 501 -18.60 1.10 -18.59
CA ALA A 501 -19.70 2.02 -18.82
C ALA A 501 -19.74 3.14 -17.77
N MET A 502 -19.48 2.82 -16.50
CA MET A 502 -19.36 3.80 -15.43
C MET A 502 -18.17 4.73 -15.62
N ALA A 503 -17.01 4.21 -16.05
CA ALA A 503 -15.84 5.01 -16.36
C ALA A 503 -16.14 6.03 -17.49
N GLU A 504 -16.78 5.62 -18.58
CA GLU A 504 -17.18 6.54 -19.65
C GLU A 504 -18.19 7.61 -19.15
N LYS A 505 -19.13 7.22 -18.28
CA LYS A 505 -20.07 8.18 -17.65
C LYS A 505 -19.34 9.21 -16.79
N ILE A 506 -18.37 8.80 -16.00
CA ILE A 506 -17.57 9.72 -15.16
C ILE A 506 -16.74 10.65 -16.05
N ALA A 507 -16.06 10.11 -17.06
CA ALA A 507 -15.24 10.89 -17.98
C ALA A 507 -16.08 11.96 -18.71
N THR A 508 -17.24 11.58 -19.25
CA THR A 508 -18.16 12.52 -19.95
C THR A 508 -18.86 13.51 -19.02
N THR A 509 -18.96 13.23 -17.72
CA THR A 509 -19.42 14.20 -16.71
C THR A 509 -18.39 15.31 -16.48
N LEU A 510 -17.09 14.98 -16.60
CA LEU A 510 -15.98 15.87 -16.27
C LEU A 510 -15.34 16.55 -17.48
N GLY A 511 -15.54 16.03 -18.69
CA GLY A 511 -15.01 16.63 -19.90
C GLY A 511 -15.14 15.75 -21.14
N THR A 512 -14.16 15.84 -22.03
CA THR A 512 -14.19 15.22 -23.36
C THR A 512 -13.26 14.01 -23.43
N LEU A 513 -13.73 12.94 -24.06
CA LEU A 513 -12.93 11.75 -24.29
C LEU A 513 -11.77 12.06 -25.23
N LEU A 514 -10.61 11.50 -24.94
CA LEU A 514 -9.41 11.68 -25.74
C LEU A 514 -9.37 10.63 -26.86
N ASP A 515 -9.28 11.08 -28.11
CA ASP A 515 -9.16 10.18 -29.27
C ASP A 515 -7.91 9.30 -29.13
N GLY A 516 -8.07 8.03 -29.50
CA GLY A 516 -7.01 7.04 -29.40
C GLY A 516 -6.77 6.47 -28.00
N PHE A 517 -7.37 7.01 -26.95
CA PHE A 517 -7.33 6.39 -25.61
C PHE A 517 -8.64 5.64 -25.37
N ALA A 518 -8.57 4.32 -25.21
CA ALA A 518 -9.73 3.49 -24.91
C ALA A 518 -10.02 3.42 -23.40
N THR A 519 -11.25 3.04 -23.05
CA THR A 519 -11.56 2.53 -21.70
C THR A 519 -11.18 1.07 -21.62
N VAL A 520 -10.24 0.73 -20.74
CA VAL A 520 -9.55 -0.56 -20.78
C VAL A 520 -9.55 -1.24 -19.42
N ARG A 521 -9.69 -2.57 -19.43
CA ARG A 521 -9.37 -3.39 -18.25
C ARG A 521 -7.89 -3.73 -18.30
N ILE A 522 -7.15 -3.36 -17.27
CA ILE A 522 -5.75 -3.75 -17.11
C ILE A 522 -5.68 -5.25 -16.74
N PRO A 523 -4.62 -6.01 -17.11
CA PRO A 523 -4.50 -7.43 -16.78
C PRO A 523 -4.69 -7.69 -15.29
N THR A 524 -5.32 -8.81 -14.97
CA THR A 524 -5.62 -9.19 -13.58
C THR A 524 -4.32 -9.26 -12.79
N GLY A 525 -4.36 -8.76 -11.57
CA GLY A 525 -3.21 -8.67 -10.70
C GLY A 525 -2.53 -7.29 -10.69
N ASN A 526 -2.78 -6.44 -11.67
CA ASN A 526 -2.18 -5.10 -11.69
C ASN A 526 -2.71 -4.16 -10.59
N SER A 527 -3.84 -4.50 -9.97
CA SER A 527 -4.35 -3.75 -8.82
C SER A 527 -3.44 -3.89 -7.58
N LEU A 528 -2.68 -4.99 -7.50
CA LEU A 528 -1.85 -5.37 -6.33
C LEU A 528 -2.66 -5.63 -5.05
N HIS A 529 -3.98 -5.77 -5.15
CA HIS A 529 -4.89 -5.97 -4.03
C HIS A 529 -5.35 -7.43 -3.93
N TYR A 530 -4.47 -8.39 -4.16
CA TYR A 530 -4.84 -9.81 -4.07
C TYR A 530 -5.26 -10.17 -2.65
N GLN A 531 -6.39 -10.87 -2.50
CA GLN A 531 -7.07 -11.12 -1.23
C GLN A 531 -7.45 -12.59 -1.06
N GLY A 532 -7.92 -12.96 0.13
CA GLY A 532 -8.62 -14.23 0.41
C GLY A 532 -7.75 -15.47 0.57
N THR A 533 -6.45 -15.42 0.27
CA THR A 533 -5.55 -16.59 0.28
C THR A 533 -5.28 -17.18 1.66
N MET A 534 -5.57 -16.42 2.73
CA MET A 534 -5.46 -16.82 4.13
C MET A 534 -6.69 -16.33 4.92
N ARG A 535 -7.87 -16.38 4.29
CA ARG A 535 -9.11 -15.72 4.74
C ARG A 535 -9.48 -16.04 6.20
N MET A 536 -9.98 -15.01 6.89
CA MET A 536 -10.58 -15.15 8.22
C MET A 536 -11.93 -15.89 8.16
N GLY A 537 -12.29 -16.51 9.28
CA GLY A 537 -13.63 -17.05 9.51
C GLY A 537 -14.09 -16.83 10.96
N GLU A 538 -15.39 -17.01 11.17
CA GLU A 538 -16.00 -16.96 12.51
C GLU A 538 -15.68 -18.22 13.33
N SER A 539 -15.54 -19.36 12.64
CA SER A 539 -15.22 -20.66 13.22
C SER A 539 -14.33 -21.49 12.29
N ASP A 540 -13.62 -22.47 12.86
CA ASP A 540 -12.88 -23.48 12.11
C ASP A 540 -13.82 -24.55 11.52
N ASP A 541 -14.42 -24.22 10.37
CA ASP A 541 -15.28 -25.11 9.60
C ASP A 541 -14.58 -25.66 8.34
N GLY A 542 -13.25 -25.55 8.27
CA GLY A 542 -12.43 -25.90 7.12
C GLY A 542 -12.46 -24.88 5.97
N THR A 543 -13.31 -23.85 6.05
CA THR A 543 -13.41 -22.84 4.98
C THR A 543 -12.49 -21.65 5.19
N SER A 544 -11.90 -21.45 6.36
CA SER A 544 -11.00 -20.33 6.64
C SER A 544 -9.63 -20.78 7.16
N VAL A 545 -8.66 -19.88 7.19
CA VAL A 545 -7.29 -20.15 7.66
C VAL A 545 -7.06 -19.65 9.07
N CYS A 546 -7.73 -18.56 9.45
CA CYS A 546 -7.53 -17.93 10.75
C CYS A 546 -8.82 -17.39 11.36
N ASP A 547 -8.77 -17.16 12.67
CA ASP A 547 -9.85 -16.53 13.43
C ASP A 547 -9.90 -15.00 13.23
N ARG A 548 -10.87 -14.35 13.88
CA ARG A 548 -11.07 -12.89 13.84
C ARG A 548 -9.89 -12.04 14.34
N TYR A 549 -8.92 -12.62 15.05
CA TYR A 549 -7.69 -11.96 15.48
C TYR A 549 -6.48 -12.35 14.62
N SER A 550 -6.75 -13.00 13.49
CA SER A 550 -5.76 -13.53 12.54
C SER A 550 -4.90 -14.67 13.08
N ARG A 551 -5.34 -15.35 14.15
CA ARG A 551 -4.65 -16.54 14.67
C ARG A 551 -5.02 -17.75 13.81
N VAL A 552 -4.02 -18.49 13.34
CA VAL A 552 -4.22 -19.68 12.50
C VAL A 552 -4.98 -20.75 13.29
N TRP A 553 -5.98 -21.36 12.65
CA TRP A 553 -6.75 -22.44 13.29
C TRP A 553 -5.87 -23.61 13.69
N GLY A 554 -6.16 -24.19 14.86
CA GLY A 554 -5.35 -25.26 15.45
C GLY A 554 -4.01 -24.79 16.04
N PHE A 555 -3.72 -23.48 16.03
CA PHE A 555 -2.52 -22.92 16.65
C PHE A 555 -2.81 -21.98 17.81
N GLU A 556 -2.00 -22.05 18.86
CA GLU A 556 -2.11 -21.16 20.01
C GLU A 556 -1.44 -19.79 19.79
N ASN A 557 -0.36 -19.78 18.99
CA ASN A 557 0.59 -18.67 18.92
C ASN A 557 1.13 -18.39 17.50
N LEU A 558 0.44 -18.85 16.46
CA LEU A 558 0.74 -18.55 15.06
C LEU A 558 -0.32 -17.63 14.48
N TYR A 559 0.12 -16.53 13.85
CA TYR A 559 -0.76 -15.52 13.26
C TYR A 559 -0.38 -15.27 11.80
N VAL A 560 -1.35 -14.87 11.00
CA VAL A 560 -1.16 -14.43 9.60
C VAL A 560 -1.63 -12.99 9.44
N ALA A 561 -1.05 -12.26 8.48
CA ALA A 561 -1.42 -10.88 8.25
C ALA A 561 -1.27 -10.48 6.77
N GLY A 562 -2.02 -9.46 6.36
CA GLY A 562 -2.00 -8.93 4.99
C GLY A 562 -3.36 -9.05 4.29
N ASN A 563 -3.42 -8.66 3.02
CA ASN A 563 -4.66 -8.69 2.25
C ASN A 563 -5.27 -10.10 2.15
N GLY A 564 -4.44 -11.15 2.24
CA GLY A 564 -4.87 -12.54 2.19
C GLY A 564 -5.90 -12.92 3.25
N ILE A 565 -5.95 -12.20 4.39
CA ILE A 565 -6.90 -12.51 5.47
C ILE A 565 -8.31 -11.95 5.22
N ILE A 566 -8.49 -11.05 4.25
CA ILE A 566 -9.78 -10.42 3.94
C ILE A 566 -10.76 -11.48 3.41
N PRO A 567 -11.91 -11.71 4.07
CA PRO A 567 -12.87 -12.73 3.65
C PRO A 567 -14.00 -12.17 2.76
N THR A 568 -14.06 -10.86 2.55
CA THR A 568 -15.17 -10.13 1.91
C THR A 568 -14.84 -9.66 0.50
N VAL A 569 -15.89 -9.30 -0.25
CA VAL A 569 -15.79 -8.74 -1.60
C VAL A 569 -15.50 -7.24 -1.49
N THR A 570 -14.31 -6.81 -1.92
CA THR A 570 -13.88 -5.40 -1.81
C THR A 570 -13.60 -4.76 -3.16
N ALA A 571 -13.80 -3.44 -3.25
CA ALA A 571 -13.28 -2.57 -4.31
C ALA A 571 -12.44 -1.42 -3.74
N THR A 572 -12.60 -1.12 -2.45
CA THR A 572 -11.84 -0.09 -1.75
C THR A 572 -10.40 -0.58 -1.51
N ASN A 573 -9.40 0.31 -1.68
CA ASN A 573 -7.99 -0.01 -1.44
C ASN A 573 -7.81 -0.56 0.00
N PRO A 574 -7.14 -1.72 0.17
CA PRO A 574 -7.25 -2.50 1.40
C PRO A 574 -6.28 -2.09 2.52
N THR A 575 -5.28 -1.24 2.27
CA THR A 575 -4.18 -1.02 3.24
C THR A 575 -4.66 -0.56 4.62
N PRO A 576 -5.54 0.46 4.77
CA PRO A 576 -6.06 0.83 6.09
C PRO A 576 -6.83 -0.31 6.76
N PHE A 577 -7.55 -1.10 5.97
CA PHE A 577 -8.34 -2.22 6.48
C PHE A 577 -7.45 -3.34 7.03
N ILE A 578 -6.38 -3.71 6.33
CA ILE A 578 -5.44 -4.73 6.85
C ILE A 578 -4.60 -4.22 8.01
N VAL A 579 -4.29 -2.92 8.09
CA VAL A 579 -3.61 -2.33 9.25
C VAL A 579 -4.54 -2.34 10.46
N ALA A 580 -5.83 -2.05 10.27
CA ALA A 580 -6.84 -2.19 11.31
C ALA A 580 -6.90 -3.63 11.83
N LEU A 581 -7.05 -4.62 10.95
CA LEU A 581 -7.07 -6.05 11.32
C LEU A 581 -5.77 -6.50 12.01
N ALA A 582 -4.61 -6.08 11.50
CA ALA A 582 -3.31 -6.37 12.11
C ALA A 582 -3.20 -5.78 13.53
N SER A 583 -3.70 -4.56 13.75
CA SER A 583 -3.69 -3.93 15.07
C SER A 583 -4.49 -4.73 16.11
N MET A 584 -5.63 -5.31 15.69
CA MET A 584 -6.46 -6.14 16.55
C MET A 584 -5.74 -7.45 16.95
N GLY A 585 -5.11 -8.12 15.97
CA GLY A 585 -4.31 -9.32 16.25
C GLY A 585 -3.10 -9.04 17.14
N ALA A 586 -2.42 -7.91 16.93
CA ALA A 586 -1.29 -7.48 17.73
C ALA A 586 -1.67 -7.16 19.19
N GLN A 587 -2.79 -6.47 19.40
CA GLN A 587 -3.37 -6.25 20.73
C GLN A 587 -3.67 -7.58 21.43
N LYS A 588 -4.23 -8.55 20.70
CA LYS A 588 -4.55 -9.86 21.26
C LYS A 588 -3.30 -10.63 21.69
N ILE A 589 -2.23 -10.57 20.92
CA ILE A 589 -0.93 -11.16 21.28
C ILE A 589 -0.41 -10.54 22.58
N ALA A 590 -0.36 -9.20 22.66
CA ALA A 590 0.14 -8.50 23.84
C ALA A 590 -0.70 -8.81 25.10
N GLU A 591 -2.03 -8.81 24.99
CA GLU A 591 -2.94 -9.19 26.07
C GLU A 591 -2.64 -10.62 26.58
N THR A 592 -2.58 -11.58 25.67
CA THR A 592 -2.39 -12.99 25.99
C THR A 592 -1.04 -13.23 26.65
N ARG A 593 0.03 -12.62 26.12
CA ARG A 593 1.39 -12.79 26.66
C ARG A 593 1.57 -12.15 28.03
N ARG A 594 0.98 -10.99 28.26
CA ARG A 594 1.00 -10.36 29.59
C ARG A 594 0.19 -11.14 30.62
N ALA A 595 -0.88 -11.82 30.21
CA ALA A 595 -1.64 -12.69 31.11
C ALA A 595 -0.81 -13.92 31.52
N VAL A 596 -0.09 -14.55 30.58
CA VAL A 596 0.82 -15.68 30.87
C VAL A 596 1.95 -15.24 31.81
N ALA A 597 2.64 -14.13 31.51
CA ALA A 597 3.71 -13.62 32.35
C ALA A 597 3.27 -13.29 33.79
N LYS A 598 2.01 -12.90 33.99
CA LYS A 598 1.43 -12.67 35.33
C LYS A 598 1.04 -13.96 36.05
N ALA A 599 0.75 -15.05 35.32
CA ALA A 599 0.43 -16.33 35.93
C ALA A 599 1.68 -17.09 36.38
N ASP A 600 2.81 -16.85 35.70
CA ASP A 600 4.12 -17.45 36.02
C ASP A 600 4.89 -16.71 37.13
N ALA A 601 4.49 -15.48 37.45
CA ALA A 601 5.09 -14.62 38.50
C ALA A 601 4.33 -14.72 39.82
#